data_AF-A0A7I8IPA3-F1
#
_entry.id   AF-A0A7I8IPA3-F1
#
_cell.length_a   1.000
_cell.length_b   1.000
_cell.length_c   1.000
_cell.angle_alpha   90.00
_cell.angle_beta   90.00
_cell.angle_gamma   90.00
#
_symmetry.space_group_name_H-M   'P 1'
#
loop_
_entity.id
_entity.type
_entity.pdbx_description
1 polymer ?
#
loop_
_entity_poly.entity_id
_entity_poly.type
_entity_poly.pdbx_seq_one_letter_code
_entity_poly.pdbx_strand_id
1 'polypeptide(L)'
;MLSVSPHPRNSLILPWKTSHELLDSESEEIELSTSEGEDSSWVSWFCGLRGNELLCKVDEDYIKDDFNLCGLQGQVPYYDYALDMILDNDSFSGEINGEELVEVEHAAELLYGLIHARFILTIKGLNSMHVKYKRADFGRCPRVFCTGQPCLPVGISDSPRNGLVKVFCPKCEDLYLPRCKYQSDMDGAYVGTTFPHLYLMTFPSMKPAKPAQCHVPRVFGFKLHKNSSR
;
A
#
# COMPACT_ATOMS: atom_id res chain seq x y z
N MET A 1 -33.56 -10.29 27.48
CA MET A 1 -32.75 -9.19 26.90
C MET A 1 -31.40 -9.24 27.56
N LEU A 2 -30.44 -9.93 26.95
CA LEU A 2 -29.05 -10.00 27.38
C LEU A 2 -28.20 -9.67 26.15
N SER A 3 -27.57 -8.50 26.19
CA SER A 3 -26.55 -8.04 25.26
C SER A 3 -25.28 -8.83 25.48
N VAL A 4 -24.84 -9.57 24.47
CA VAL A 4 -23.55 -10.28 24.47
C VAL A 4 -22.60 -9.51 23.54
N SER A 5 -21.54 -8.96 24.12
CA SER A 5 -20.43 -8.32 23.42
C SER A 5 -19.67 -9.32 22.53
N PRO A 6 -19.21 -8.93 21.32
CA PRO A 6 -18.29 -9.77 20.56
C PRO A 6 -16.86 -9.68 21.11
N HIS A 7 -16.19 -10.81 20.98
CA HIS A 7 -15.04 -11.35 21.73
C HIS A 7 -13.65 -10.79 21.32
N PRO A 8 -12.60 -11.04 22.13
CA PRO A 8 -11.29 -10.41 22.02
C PRO A 8 -10.40 -11.08 20.96
N ARG A 9 -9.76 -10.29 20.09
CA ARG A 9 -8.69 -10.78 19.20
C ARG A 9 -7.41 -10.97 20.02
N ASN A 10 -6.92 -12.19 20.04
CA ASN A 10 -5.93 -12.70 20.98
C ASN A 10 -4.54 -12.06 20.75
N SER A 11 -4.01 -11.50 21.83
CA SER A 11 -2.69 -10.91 21.92
C SER A 11 -1.64 -11.99 22.15
N LEU A 12 -0.77 -12.20 21.16
CA LEU A 12 0.50 -12.87 21.39
C LEU A 12 1.60 -12.03 20.76
N ILE A 13 2.11 -11.07 21.53
CA ILE A 13 3.51 -10.70 21.76
C ILE A 13 3.52 -9.44 22.66
N LEU A 14 3.85 -9.61 23.94
CA LEU A 14 4.40 -8.56 24.80
C LEU A 14 5.51 -9.16 25.68
N PRO A 15 6.59 -8.42 25.90
CA PRO A 15 6.92 -8.02 27.28
C PRO A 15 7.34 -6.54 27.31
N TRP A 16 7.12 -5.68 28.31
CA TRP A 16 6.71 -5.76 29.71
C TRP A 16 6.44 -4.30 30.19
N LYS A 17 5.62 -4.19 31.24
CA LYS A 17 5.13 -3.04 32.05
C LYS A 17 6.24 -2.12 32.65
N THR A 18 6.09 -0.91 33.24
CA THR A 18 5.06 0.11 33.53
C THR A 18 5.71 1.11 34.52
N SER A 19 5.39 2.42 34.48
CA SER A 19 5.13 3.32 35.66
C SER A 19 4.72 4.71 35.10
N HIS A 20 3.47 5.15 35.14
CA HIS A 20 2.65 5.70 36.25
C HIS A 20 3.15 7.05 36.79
N GLU A 21 2.47 8.14 36.41
CA GLU A 21 2.15 9.27 37.28
C GLU A 21 1.01 10.13 36.70
N LEU A 22 0.08 10.48 37.57
CA LEU A 22 -1.19 11.18 37.36
C LEU A 22 -0.97 12.70 37.38
N LEU A 23 -1.82 13.48 36.70
CA LEU A 23 -2.36 14.74 37.24
C LEU A 23 -3.58 15.22 36.44
N ASP A 24 -4.51 15.74 37.22
CA ASP A 24 -5.89 16.17 37.02
C ASP A 24 -5.98 17.50 36.25
N SER A 25 -6.96 17.68 35.35
CA SER A 25 -7.59 18.99 35.04
C SER A 25 -8.65 18.91 33.93
N GLU A 26 -9.84 19.41 34.31
CA GLU A 26 -10.84 20.13 33.52
C GLU A 26 -11.46 19.47 32.27
N SER A 27 -12.70 19.04 32.46
CA SER A 27 -13.68 18.62 31.45
C SER A 27 -14.10 19.78 30.55
N GLU A 28 -13.52 19.83 29.35
CA GLU A 28 -14.16 20.42 28.17
C GLU A 28 -14.85 19.28 27.39
N GLU A 29 -16.17 19.38 27.23
CA GLU A 29 -16.94 18.50 26.34
C GLU A 29 -16.56 18.82 24.88
N ILE A 30 -15.46 18.22 24.42
CA ILE A 30 -15.16 18.12 23.00
C ILE A 30 -16.14 17.09 22.45
N GLU A 31 -17.08 17.53 21.60
CA GLU A 31 -17.82 16.62 20.72
C GLU A 31 -16.81 15.94 19.78
N LEU A 32 -16.22 14.86 20.28
CA LEU A 32 -15.51 13.87 19.51
C LEU A 32 -16.57 13.20 18.64
N SER A 33 -16.72 13.68 17.41
CA SER A 33 -17.40 12.92 16.38
C SER A 33 -16.63 11.62 16.22
N THR A 34 -17.14 10.56 16.85
CA THR A 34 -16.59 9.22 16.86
C THR A 34 -16.71 8.63 15.46
N SER A 35 -15.67 8.85 14.64
CA SER A 35 -15.33 7.99 13.51
C SER A 35 -14.75 6.65 14.03
N GLU A 36 -15.38 6.04 15.02
CA GLU A 36 -14.93 4.79 15.63
C GLU A 36 -15.16 3.58 14.70
N GLY A 37 -15.88 3.77 13.60
CA GLY A 37 -16.15 2.73 12.59
C GLY A 37 -15.07 2.56 11.52
N GLU A 38 -14.34 3.62 11.10
CA GLU A 38 -13.38 3.51 9.98
C GLU A 38 -12.05 2.85 10.34
N ASP A 39 -11.69 2.84 11.63
CA ASP A 39 -10.43 2.24 12.10
C ASP A 39 -10.53 0.76 12.45
N SER A 40 -11.71 0.12 12.28
CA SER A 40 -11.94 -1.28 12.65
C SER A 40 -12.14 -2.26 11.49
N SER A 41 -12.16 -1.80 10.23
CA SER A 41 -12.35 -2.70 9.07
C SER A 41 -11.10 -3.50 8.68
N TRP A 42 -11.29 -4.64 8.02
CA TRP A 42 -10.24 -5.48 7.45
C TRP A 42 -9.33 -4.66 6.53
N VAL A 43 -9.91 -3.83 5.66
CA VAL A 43 -9.15 -2.94 4.75
C VAL A 43 -8.25 -1.97 5.52
N SER A 44 -8.79 -1.36 6.58
CA SER A 44 -8.04 -0.44 7.43
C SER A 44 -6.87 -1.15 8.12
N TRP A 45 -7.14 -2.32 8.70
CA TRP A 45 -6.15 -3.18 9.33
C TRP A 45 -5.06 -3.60 8.35
N PHE A 46 -5.43 -4.14 7.18
CA PHE A 46 -4.50 -4.66 6.18
C PHE A 46 -3.59 -3.56 5.62
N CYS A 47 -4.13 -2.39 5.28
CA CYS A 47 -3.32 -1.25 4.85
C CYS A 47 -2.44 -0.66 5.97
N GLY A 48 -2.77 -0.91 7.24
CA GLY A 48 -2.00 -0.50 8.41
C GLY A 48 -0.86 -1.47 8.77
N LEU A 49 -0.84 -2.67 8.21
CA LEU A 49 0.23 -3.64 8.44
C LEU A 49 1.58 -3.10 7.94
N ARG A 50 2.64 -3.43 8.70
CA ARG A 50 4.01 -3.08 8.34
C ARG A 50 4.37 -3.72 6.99
N GLY A 51 4.82 -2.90 6.04
CA GLY A 51 5.12 -3.32 4.66
C GLY A 51 4.03 -2.95 3.66
N ASN A 52 2.80 -2.66 4.10
CA ASN A 52 1.68 -2.32 3.25
C ASN A 52 1.50 -0.80 3.05
N GLU A 53 2.50 0.01 3.43
CA GLU A 53 2.36 1.47 3.40
C GLU A 53 2.29 2.04 1.97
N LEU A 54 2.56 1.23 0.94
CA LEU A 54 2.40 1.59 -0.47
C LEU A 54 0.94 1.52 -0.93
N LEU A 55 0.06 0.85 -0.19
CA LEU A 55 -1.35 0.72 -0.52
C LEU A 55 -2.15 1.95 -0.04
N CYS A 56 -3.25 2.24 -0.72
CA CYS A 56 -4.33 3.06 -0.18
C CYS A 56 -5.52 2.19 0.22
N LYS A 57 -6.37 2.70 1.11
CA LYS A 57 -7.64 2.05 1.45
C LYS A 57 -8.57 2.17 0.24
N VAL A 58 -9.06 1.05 -0.28
CA VAL A 58 -10.06 1.01 -1.36
C VAL A 58 -11.44 1.26 -0.75
N ASP A 59 -12.25 2.11 -1.39
CA ASP A 59 -13.63 2.37 -0.96
C ASP A 59 -14.45 1.07 -0.95
N GLU A 60 -15.18 0.80 0.12
CA GLU A 60 -16.03 -0.39 0.25
C GLU A 60 -17.07 -0.48 -0.88
N ASP A 61 -17.66 0.64 -1.28
CA ASP A 61 -18.60 0.72 -2.43
C ASP A 61 -17.97 0.26 -3.75
N TYR A 62 -16.67 0.47 -3.93
CA TYR A 62 -15.96 -0.01 -5.13
C TYR A 62 -15.80 -1.52 -5.11
N ILE A 63 -15.54 -2.09 -3.93
CA ILE A 63 -15.39 -3.54 -3.71
C ILE A 63 -16.73 -4.25 -3.87
N LYS A 64 -17.83 -3.66 -3.38
CA LYS A 64 -19.18 -4.25 -3.46
C LYS A 64 -19.78 -4.28 -4.87
N ASP A 65 -19.24 -3.51 -5.81
CA ASP A 65 -19.72 -3.50 -7.19
C ASP A 65 -19.02 -4.57 -8.02
N ASP A 66 -19.73 -5.67 -8.25
CA ASP A 66 -19.28 -6.86 -9.01
C ASP A 66 -18.69 -6.51 -10.39
N PHE A 67 -19.15 -5.42 -11.02
CA PHE A 67 -18.61 -5.00 -12.31
C PHE A 67 -17.12 -4.66 -12.22
N ASN A 68 -16.69 -4.03 -11.12
CA ASN A 68 -15.29 -3.69 -10.88
C ASN A 68 -14.43 -4.93 -10.63
N LEU A 69 -15.04 -6.01 -10.14
CA LEU A 69 -14.37 -7.26 -9.78
C LEU A 69 -14.35 -8.31 -10.90
N CYS A 70 -14.99 -8.00 -12.04
CA CYS A 70 -15.13 -8.91 -13.16
C CYS A 70 -13.80 -9.60 -13.56
N GLY A 71 -13.82 -10.93 -13.67
CA GLY A 71 -12.67 -11.75 -14.05
C GLY A 71 -11.65 -12.06 -12.95
N LEU A 72 -11.82 -11.55 -11.72
CA LEU A 72 -10.96 -11.90 -10.59
C LEU A 72 -11.28 -13.27 -9.98
N GLN A 73 -12.54 -13.71 -10.04
CA GLN A 73 -12.98 -15.01 -9.52
C GLN A 73 -12.20 -16.19 -10.12
N GLY A 74 -11.80 -16.11 -11.39
CA GLY A 74 -10.99 -17.15 -12.04
C GLY A 74 -9.49 -17.11 -11.69
N GLN A 75 -9.04 -16.10 -10.94
CA GLN A 75 -7.63 -15.88 -10.60
C GLN A 75 -7.33 -16.11 -9.11
N VAL A 76 -8.36 -16.05 -8.25
CA VAL A 76 -8.21 -16.13 -6.79
C VAL A 76 -8.91 -17.39 -6.26
N PRO A 77 -8.21 -18.27 -5.52
CA PRO A 77 -8.86 -19.40 -4.84
C PRO A 77 -9.79 -18.90 -3.72
N TYR A 78 -10.80 -19.68 -3.36
CA TYR A 78 -11.74 -19.29 -2.27
C TYR A 78 -12.35 -17.88 -2.43
N TYR A 79 -12.56 -17.42 -3.67
CA TYR A 79 -12.92 -16.03 -3.99
C TYR A 79 -14.07 -15.48 -3.13
N ASP A 80 -15.17 -16.22 -2.98
CA ASP A 80 -16.33 -15.77 -2.22
C ASP A 80 -16.00 -15.59 -0.73
N TYR A 81 -15.26 -16.53 -0.14
CA TYR A 81 -14.80 -16.44 1.25
C TYR A 81 -13.78 -15.31 1.47
N ALA A 82 -12.87 -15.13 0.51
CA ALA A 82 -11.91 -14.04 0.52
C ALA A 82 -12.60 -12.67 0.44
N LEU A 83 -13.62 -12.54 -0.40
CA LEU A 83 -14.40 -11.31 -0.54
C LEU A 83 -15.21 -11.01 0.73
N ASP A 84 -15.88 -12.02 1.31
CA ASP A 84 -16.60 -11.89 2.58
C ASP A 84 -15.66 -11.46 3.71
N MET A 85 -14.43 -11.98 3.75
CA MET A 85 -13.41 -11.57 4.73
C MET A 85 -12.99 -10.11 4.55
N ILE A 86 -12.74 -9.66 3.31
CA ILE A 86 -12.36 -8.27 3.02
C ILE A 86 -13.47 -7.28 3.43
N LEU A 87 -14.73 -7.68 3.26
CA LEU A 87 -15.92 -6.87 3.57
C LEU A 87 -16.40 -7.02 5.03
N ASP A 88 -15.66 -7.73 5.88
CA ASP A 88 -16.04 -8.03 7.27
C ASP A 88 -17.46 -8.64 7.40
N ASN A 89 -17.89 -9.45 6.43
CA ASN A 89 -19.18 -10.16 6.49
C ASN A 89 -19.09 -11.34 7.49
N ASP A 90 -20.09 -11.49 8.36
CA ASP A 90 -20.12 -12.53 9.41
C ASP A 90 -20.33 -13.98 8.90
N SER A 91 -20.37 -14.20 7.59
CA SER A 91 -20.88 -15.42 6.94
C SER A 91 -20.16 -16.73 7.32
N PHE A 92 -18.98 -16.68 7.94
CA PHE A 92 -18.05 -17.83 7.97
C PHE A 92 -17.42 -18.15 9.33
N SER A 93 -17.79 -17.47 10.42
CA SER A 93 -17.10 -17.61 11.72
C SER A 93 -17.23 -18.98 12.42
N GLY A 94 -17.98 -19.95 11.87
CA GLY A 94 -18.25 -21.25 12.51
C GLY A 94 -17.98 -22.52 11.70
N GLU A 95 -17.70 -22.45 10.39
CA GLU A 95 -17.70 -23.64 9.50
C GLU A 95 -16.32 -24.04 8.95
N ILE A 96 -15.30 -23.19 9.09
CA ILE A 96 -13.98 -23.36 8.48
C ILE A 96 -12.97 -23.90 9.50
N ASN A 97 -12.18 -24.90 9.12
CA ASN A 97 -11.09 -25.41 9.97
C ASN A 97 -9.85 -24.49 9.91
N GLY A 98 -8.91 -24.65 10.85
CA GLY A 98 -7.76 -23.74 10.96
C GLY A 98 -6.82 -23.69 9.76
N GLU A 99 -6.68 -24.78 8.99
CA GLU A 99 -5.81 -24.83 7.81
C GLU A 99 -6.48 -24.13 6.61
N GLU A 100 -7.77 -24.37 6.41
CA GLU A 100 -8.55 -23.72 5.37
C GLU A 100 -8.67 -22.21 5.60
N LEU A 101 -8.74 -21.77 6.86
CA LEU A 101 -8.75 -20.34 7.21
C LEU A 101 -7.47 -19.63 6.72
N VAL A 102 -6.31 -20.26 6.84
CA VAL A 102 -5.03 -19.68 6.38
C VAL A 102 -5.01 -19.52 4.85
N GLU A 103 -5.59 -20.47 4.11
CA GLU A 103 -5.71 -20.36 2.66
C GLU A 103 -6.68 -19.23 2.25
N VAL A 104 -7.77 -19.04 3.00
CA VAL A 104 -8.70 -17.91 2.80
C VAL A 104 -8.03 -16.58 3.12
N GLU A 105 -7.23 -16.49 4.19
CA GLU A 105 -6.45 -15.28 4.51
C GLU A 105 -5.50 -14.91 3.35
N HIS A 106 -4.72 -15.86 2.84
CA HIS A 106 -3.85 -15.63 1.69
C HIS A 106 -4.63 -15.25 0.41
N ALA A 107 -5.82 -15.83 0.21
CA ALA A 107 -6.71 -15.47 -0.89
C ALA A 107 -7.24 -14.04 -0.76
N ALA A 108 -7.59 -13.61 0.46
CA ALA A 108 -8.04 -12.24 0.73
C ALA A 108 -6.94 -11.21 0.45
N GLU A 109 -5.69 -11.48 0.86
CA GLU A 109 -4.56 -10.61 0.53
C GLU A 109 -4.34 -10.48 -0.98
N LEU A 110 -4.37 -11.60 -1.71
CA LEU A 110 -4.24 -11.62 -3.16
C LEU A 110 -5.39 -10.87 -3.85
N LEU A 111 -6.63 -11.14 -3.44
CA LEU A 111 -7.82 -10.50 -3.98
C LEU A 111 -7.78 -9.00 -3.76
N TYR A 112 -7.52 -8.54 -2.53
CA TYR A 112 -7.44 -7.12 -2.22
C TYR A 112 -6.33 -6.43 -3.01
N GLY A 113 -5.16 -7.08 -3.16
CA GLY A 113 -4.08 -6.56 -3.99
C GLY A 113 -4.50 -6.34 -5.45
N LEU A 114 -5.20 -7.30 -6.05
CA LEU A 114 -5.70 -7.19 -7.43
C LEU A 114 -6.81 -6.15 -7.59
N ILE A 115 -7.68 -6.00 -6.59
CA ILE A 115 -8.68 -4.94 -6.52
C ILE A 115 -8.00 -3.58 -6.45
N HIS A 116 -6.99 -3.44 -5.57
CA HIS A 116 -6.23 -2.21 -5.40
C HIS A 116 -5.58 -1.76 -6.72
N ALA A 117 -4.97 -2.69 -7.46
CA ALA A 117 -4.35 -2.40 -8.76
C ALA A 117 -5.34 -1.78 -9.77
N ARG A 118 -6.60 -2.23 -9.76
CA ARG A 118 -7.68 -1.65 -10.58
C ARG A 118 -8.15 -0.30 -10.02
N PHE A 119 -8.37 -0.24 -8.71
CA PHE A 119 -8.88 0.94 -8.03
C PHE A 119 -7.98 2.16 -8.22
N ILE A 120 -6.65 2.01 -8.12
CA ILE A 120 -5.72 3.14 -8.23
C ILE A 120 -5.61 3.73 -9.64
N LEU A 121 -6.26 3.12 -10.64
CA LEU A 121 -6.40 3.68 -11.98
C LEU A 121 -7.69 4.50 -12.16
N THR A 122 -8.62 4.44 -11.19
CA THR A 122 -9.81 5.31 -11.15
C THR A 122 -9.46 6.72 -10.66
N ILE A 123 -10.32 7.70 -10.91
CA ILE A 123 -10.12 9.07 -10.40
C ILE A 123 -10.05 9.11 -8.87
N LYS A 124 -10.89 8.34 -8.17
CA LYS A 124 -10.87 8.26 -6.70
C LYS A 124 -9.56 7.67 -6.20
N GLY A 125 -9.15 6.51 -6.72
CA GLY A 125 -7.89 5.86 -6.33
C GLY A 125 -6.66 6.71 -6.66
N LEU A 126 -6.64 7.38 -7.82
CA LEU A 126 -5.58 8.34 -8.18
C LEU A 126 -5.48 9.49 -7.17
N ASN A 127 -6.61 10.03 -6.69
CA ASN A 127 -6.62 11.08 -5.67
C ASN A 127 -6.11 10.57 -4.31
N SER A 128 -6.52 9.36 -3.90
CA SER A 128 -6.01 8.73 -2.66
C SER A 128 -4.50 8.54 -2.72
N MET A 129 -3.98 8.04 -3.85
CA MET A 129 -2.54 7.89 -4.06
C MET A 129 -1.81 9.25 -4.20
N HIS A 130 -2.46 10.27 -4.74
CA HIS A 130 -1.92 11.64 -4.84
C HIS A 130 -1.62 12.23 -3.45
N VAL A 131 -2.49 12.01 -2.47
CA VAL A 131 -2.27 12.46 -1.09
C VAL A 131 -1.00 11.84 -0.51
N LYS A 132 -0.81 10.52 -0.70
CA LYS A 132 0.39 9.78 -0.27
C LYS A 132 1.65 10.24 -1.00
N TYR A 133 1.57 10.47 -2.31
CA TYR A 133 2.69 10.98 -3.11
C TYR A 133 3.19 12.34 -2.62
N LYS A 134 2.27 13.28 -2.28
CA LYS A 134 2.64 14.59 -1.74
C LYS A 134 3.40 14.51 -0.41
N ARG A 135 3.07 13.52 0.42
CA ARG A 135 3.76 13.24 1.69
C ARG A 135 5.07 12.47 1.51
N ALA A 136 5.32 11.98 0.28
CA ALA A 136 6.43 11.11 -0.08
C ALA A 136 6.41 9.75 0.65
N ASP A 137 5.21 9.22 0.93
CA ASP A 137 5.01 7.94 1.63
C ASP A 137 5.58 6.76 0.85
N PHE A 138 5.63 6.86 -0.49
CA PHE A 138 6.22 5.87 -1.38
C PHE A 138 7.76 5.94 -1.45
N GLY A 139 8.36 6.82 -0.66
CA GLY A 139 9.80 7.03 -0.61
C GLY A 139 10.33 8.00 -1.67
N ARG A 140 11.66 8.11 -1.68
CA ARG A 140 12.40 9.11 -2.44
C ARG A 140 13.55 8.49 -3.22
N CYS A 141 13.78 9.03 -4.41
CA CYS A 141 14.79 8.54 -5.35
C CYS A 141 16.19 8.44 -4.70
N PRO A 142 16.91 7.33 -4.89
CA PRO A 142 18.26 7.14 -4.36
C PRO A 142 19.34 7.91 -5.11
N ARG A 143 19.08 8.38 -6.33
CA ARG A 143 20.06 9.18 -7.07
C ARG A 143 20.26 10.54 -6.42
N VAL A 144 21.50 10.86 -6.09
CA VAL A 144 21.93 12.14 -5.49
C VAL A 144 21.39 13.34 -6.29
N PHE A 145 21.53 13.33 -7.62
CA PHE A 145 21.09 14.42 -8.50
C PHE A 145 19.57 14.48 -8.74
N CYS A 146 18.81 13.51 -8.22
CA CYS A 146 17.36 13.64 -8.13
C CYS A 146 16.92 14.42 -6.88
N THR A 147 17.84 14.78 -5.99
CA THR A 147 17.60 15.67 -4.84
C THR A 147 16.40 15.24 -3.98
N GLY A 148 16.29 13.93 -3.72
CA GLY A 148 15.20 13.38 -2.90
C GLY A 148 13.82 13.44 -3.54
N GLN A 149 13.70 13.43 -4.87
CA GLN A 149 12.43 13.38 -5.60
C GLN A 149 11.48 12.27 -5.06
N PRO A 150 10.25 12.61 -4.64
CA PRO A 150 9.22 11.62 -4.33
C PRO A 150 8.98 10.65 -5.50
N CYS A 151 8.82 9.37 -5.19
CA CYS A 151 8.63 8.29 -6.16
C CYS A 151 7.18 7.76 -6.14
N LEU A 152 6.86 6.90 -7.09
CA LEU A 152 5.56 6.22 -7.20
C LEU A 152 5.79 4.70 -7.17
N PRO A 153 4.95 3.90 -6.51
CA PRO A 153 5.05 2.45 -6.57
C PRO A 153 4.70 1.94 -7.97
N VAL A 154 5.31 0.84 -8.40
CA VAL A 154 5.08 0.24 -9.71
C VAL A 154 5.40 -1.24 -9.72
N GLY A 155 4.60 -2.00 -10.46
CA GLY A 155 4.86 -3.41 -10.80
C GLY A 155 5.63 -3.53 -12.10
N ILE A 156 6.45 -4.57 -12.24
CA ILE A 156 7.08 -4.93 -13.53
C ILE A 156 6.23 -5.92 -14.35
N SER A 157 5.17 -6.44 -13.74
CA SER A 157 4.17 -7.33 -14.33
C SER A 157 2.83 -7.06 -13.67
N ASP A 158 1.75 -7.22 -14.41
CA ASP A 158 0.38 -7.19 -13.89
C ASP A 158 -0.09 -8.60 -13.46
N SER A 159 0.74 -9.63 -13.64
CA SER A 159 0.46 -10.99 -13.18
C SER A 159 1.04 -11.22 -11.78
N PRO A 160 0.25 -11.77 -10.83
CA PRO A 160 0.74 -12.12 -9.50
C PRO A 160 1.98 -13.02 -9.54
N ARG A 161 2.80 -12.89 -8.49
CA ARG A 161 4.02 -13.67 -8.23
C ARG A 161 5.11 -13.51 -9.30
N ASN A 162 4.97 -12.52 -10.19
CA ASN A 162 5.90 -12.27 -11.29
C ASN A 162 6.76 -11.02 -11.08
N GLY A 163 7.03 -10.69 -9.82
CA GLY A 163 7.93 -9.62 -9.43
C GLY A 163 7.40 -8.80 -8.27
N LEU A 164 8.31 -8.46 -7.37
CA LEU A 164 8.00 -7.58 -6.24
C LEU A 164 7.93 -6.13 -6.68
N VAL A 165 7.20 -5.32 -5.92
CA VAL A 165 7.03 -3.89 -6.15
C VAL A 165 8.38 -3.16 -6.29
N LYS A 166 8.40 -2.19 -7.19
CA LYS A 166 9.49 -1.23 -7.38
C LYS A 166 8.97 0.17 -7.12
N VAL A 167 9.88 1.13 -7.07
CA VAL A 167 9.55 2.56 -7.05
C VAL A 167 10.08 3.23 -8.31
N PHE A 168 9.20 3.91 -9.02
CA PHE A 168 9.51 4.72 -10.19
C PHE A 168 9.82 6.15 -9.77
N CYS A 169 10.98 6.68 -10.19
CA CYS A 169 11.30 8.08 -10.01
C CYS A 169 10.88 8.90 -11.24
N PRO A 170 9.94 9.85 -11.12
CA PRO A 170 9.50 10.66 -12.26
C PRO A 170 10.54 11.69 -12.75
N LYS A 171 11.63 11.91 -12.00
CA LYS A 171 12.68 12.87 -12.35
C LYS A 171 13.76 12.26 -13.24
N CYS A 172 14.29 11.10 -12.85
CA CYS A 172 15.27 10.39 -13.68
C CYS A 172 14.65 9.34 -14.60
N GLU A 173 13.34 9.09 -14.50
CA GLU A 173 12.59 8.16 -15.34
C GLU A 173 13.14 6.73 -15.25
N ASP A 174 13.41 6.26 -14.01
CA ASP A 174 14.06 4.97 -13.77
C ASP A 174 13.47 4.26 -12.53
N LEU A 175 13.70 2.94 -12.44
CA LEU A 175 13.15 2.04 -11.43
C LEU A 175 14.17 1.73 -10.33
N TYR A 176 13.69 1.64 -9.09
CA TYR A 176 14.50 1.31 -7.92
C TYR A 176 13.79 0.31 -7.02
N LEU A 177 14.56 -0.33 -6.15
CA LEU A 177 14.00 -1.08 -5.02
C LEU A 177 13.47 -0.11 -3.96
N PRO A 178 12.34 -0.42 -3.30
CA PRO A 178 11.94 0.27 -2.09
C PRO A 178 13.08 0.22 -1.05
N ARG A 179 13.31 1.32 -0.33
CA ARG A 179 14.40 1.35 0.67
C ARG A 179 14.04 0.60 1.96
N CYS A 180 12.76 0.59 2.30
CA CYS A 180 12.26 -0.17 3.44
C CYS A 180 12.19 -1.65 3.04
N LYS A 181 12.88 -2.52 3.78
CA LYS A 181 12.91 -3.95 3.50
C LYS A 181 11.49 -4.56 3.52
N TYR A 182 10.65 -4.13 4.46
CA TYR A 182 9.28 -4.63 4.62
C TYR A 182 8.37 -4.28 3.43
N GLN A 183 8.60 -3.13 2.79
CA GLN A 183 7.87 -2.74 1.57
C GLN A 183 8.32 -3.52 0.34
N SER A 184 9.48 -4.17 0.40
CA SER A 184 10.06 -4.86 -0.75
C SER A 184 9.45 -6.23 -0.99
N ASP A 185 8.70 -6.78 -0.04
CA ASP A 185 8.09 -8.11 -0.13
C ASP A 185 6.67 -8.07 -0.73
N MET A 186 6.08 -6.89 -0.92
CA MET A 186 4.78 -6.72 -1.56
C MET A 186 4.84 -7.06 -3.05
N ASP A 187 3.84 -7.79 -3.55
CA ASP A 187 3.71 -8.13 -4.97
C ASP A 187 3.51 -6.87 -5.82
N GLY A 188 4.27 -6.74 -6.91
CA GLY A 188 4.17 -5.61 -7.83
C GLY A 188 2.83 -5.57 -8.60
N ALA A 189 2.17 -6.72 -8.77
CA ALA A 189 0.87 -6.79 -9.42
C ALA A 189 -0.21 -6.01 -8.65
N TYR A 190 -0.03 -5.76 -7.34
CA TYR A 190 -1.00 -5.04 -6.51
C TYR A 190 -1.06 -3.53 -6.80
N VAL A 191 -0.07 -3.02 -7.54
CA VAL A 191 -0.05 -1.64 -8.05
C VAL A 191 -0.05 -1.59 -9.57
N GLY A 192 0.42 -2.65 -10.22
CA GLY A 192 0.45 -2.78 -11.67
C GLY A 192 1.50 -1.91 -12.36
N THR A 193 1.64 -2.14 -13.66
CA THR A 193 2.62 -1.48 -14.53
C THR A 193 2.22 -0.07 -14.94
N THR A 194 0.91 0.22 -14.93
CA THR A 194 0.34 1.43 -15.55
C THR A 194 0.28 2.63 -14.60
N PHE A 195 0.11 2.39 -13.30
CA PHE A 195 -0.26 3.43 -12.33
C PHE A 195 0.62 4.69 -12.37
N PRO A 196 1.97 4.64 -12.34
CA PRO A 196 2.78 5.85 -12.32
C PRO A 196 2.60 6.72 -13.57
N HIS A 197 2.41 6.08 -14.72
CA HIS A 197 2.28 6.76 -16.00
C HIS A 197 0.93 7.47 -16.09
N LEU A 198 -0.15 6.76 -15.75
CA LEU A 198 -1.49 7.35 -15.70
C LEU A 198 -1.55 8.48 -14.67
N TYR A 199 -0.98 8.28 -13.48
CA TYR A 199 -0.89 9.32 -12.45
C TYR A 199 -0.25 10.61 -12.98
N LEU A 200 0.89 10.52 -13.67
CA LEU A 200 1.57 11.69 -14.22
C LEU A 200 0.83 12.30 -15.40
N MET A 201 0.05 11.52 -16.16
CA MET A 201 -0.86 12.05 -17.19
C MET A 201 -2.01 12.84 -16.57
N THR A 202 -2.59 12.36 -15.47
CA THR A 202 -3.71 12.98 -14.75
C THR A 202 -3.28 14.20 -13.94
N PHE A 203 -2.08 14.20 -13.38
CA PHE A 203 -1.52 15.33 -12.61
C PHE A 203 -0.24 15.91 -13.26
N PRO A 204 -0.34 16.63 -14.39
CA PRO A 204 0.83 17.15 -15.10
C PRO A 204 1.73 18.07 -14.26
N SER A 205 1.16 18.78 -13.28
CA SER A 205 1.89 19.65 -12.35
C SER A 205 2.86 18.88 -11.44
N MET A 206 2.70 17.56 -11.33
CA MET A 206 3.57 16.69 -10.54
C MET A 206 4.78 16.16 -11.33
N LYS A 207 4.87 16.43 -12.63
CA LYS A 207 6.03 16.07 -13.45
C LYS A 207 7.22 16.99 -13.11
N PRO A 208 8.31 16.47 -12.54
CA PRO A 208 9.46 17.28 -12.20
C PRO A 208 10.31 17.61 -13.44
N ALA A 209 11.09 18.68 -13.37
CA ALA A 209 12.14 18.95 -14.35
C ALA A 209 13.25 17.87 -14.26
N LYS A 210 13.84 17.52 -15.40
CA LYS A 210 14.94 16.55 -15.47
C LYS A 210 16.15 16.99 -14.62
N PRO A 211 16.99 16.07 -14.11
CA PRO A 211 18.18 16.42 -13.35
C PRO A 211 19.07 17.40 -14.12
N ALA A 212 19.38 18.54 -13.51
CA ALA A 212 20.27 19.54 -14.10
C ALA A 212 21.74 19.09 -14.16
N GLN A 213 22.09 18.11 -13.35
CA GLN A 213 23.46 17.61 -13.20
C GLN A 213 23.50 16.08 -13.29
N CYS A 214 24.63 15.56 -13.76
CA CYS A 214 24.95 14.15 -13.76
C CYS A 214 26.31 13.94 -13.09
N HIS A 215 26.54 12.75 -12.54
CA HIS A 215 27.83 12.41 -11.95
C HIS A 215 28.92 12.49 -13.02
N VAL A 216 29.97 13.25 -12.74
CA VAL A 216 31.16 13.32 -13.60
C VAL A 216 32.29 12.62 -12.85
N PRO A 217 32.64 11.37 -13.19
CA PRO A 217 33.69 10.64 -12.51
C PRO A 217 35.05 11.31 -12.75
N ARG A 218 35.84 11.42 -11.69
CA ARG A 218 37.14 12.08 -11.70
C ARG A 218 38.18 11.28 -10.93
N VAL A 219 39.40 11.26 -11.44
CA VAL A 219 40.58 10.68 -10.79
C VAL A 219 41.65 11.76 -10.72
N PHE A 220 42.13 12.08 -9.51
CA PHE A 220 43.04 13.22 -9.24
C PHE A 220 42.54 14.55 -9.85
N GLY A 221 41.22 14.78 -9.86
CA GLY A 221 40.60 15.99 -10.41
C GLY A 221 40.33 15.96 -11.93
N PHE A 222 40.99 15.06 -12.67
CA PHE A 222 40.79 14.90 -14.11
C PHE A 222 39.53 14.08 -14.40
N LYS A 223 38.74 14.55 -15.37
CA LYS A 223 37.55 13.81 -15.83
C LYS A 223 37.99 12.54 -16.54
N LEU A 224 37.33 11.43 -16.27
CA LEU A 224 37.54 10.22 -17.06
C LEU A 224 36.99 10.40 -18.47
N HIS A 225 37.74 9.93 -19.47
CA HIS A 225 37.32 9.96 -20.86
C HIS A 225 36.18 8.94 -21.09
N LYS A 226 35.20 9.26 -21.95
CA LYS A 226 34.01 8.41 -22.17
C LYS A 226 34.34 6.97 -22.61
N ASN A 227 35.50 6.76 -23.23
CA ASN A 227 35.95 5.45 -23.73
C ASN A 227 36.81 4.66 -22.72
N SER A 228 36.96 5.13 -21.48
CA SER A 228 37.79 4.46 -20.46
C SER A 228 37.12 3.25 -19.79
N SER A 229 35.84 3.00 -20.08
CA SER A 229 35.03 1.94 -19.49
C SER A 229 34.68 0.83 -20.50
N ARG A 230 35.66 0.39 -21.30
CA ARG A 230 35.55 -0.87 -22.06
C ARG A 230 36.00 -2.03 -21.22
#